data_AF-A0A7X3FTA2-F1
#
_entry.id   AF-A0A7X3FTA2-F1
#
_cell.length_a   1.000
_cell.length_b   1.000
_cell.length_c   1.000
_cell.angle_alpha   90.00
_cell.angle_beta   90.00
_cell.angle_gamma   90.00
#
_symmetry.space_group_name_H-M   'P 1'
#
loop_
_entity.id
_entity.type
_entity.pdbx_description
1 polymer ?
#
loop_
_entity_poly.entity_id
_entity_poly.type
_entity_poly.pdbx_seq_one_letter_code
_entity_poly.pdbx_strand_id
1 'polypeptide(L)'
;MELLKTAVRQPLLFNQVQLSITHANLFAQGIAANMNGHDQSISRDVGLLDYSRLKGMMLQAWSPFQKGFFDGVFIGDRENYAELNDELDRVAANYGVTPTGIAVAWITRHPANIQVVLGTTKPDRVRECAAGSDVQLSREDWYSLFRAAGHTVP
;
A
#
# COMPACT_ATOMS: atom_id res chain seq x y z
N MET A 1 -20.95 -1.38 -0.91
CA MET A 1 -21.07 -0.02 -1.50
C MET A 1 -22.41 0.23 -2.18
N GLU A 2 -22.94 -0.68 -3.01
CA GLU A 2 -24.23 -0.45 -3.70
C GLU A 2 -25.41 -0.16 -2.74
N LEU A 3 -25.49 -0.86 -1.60
CA LEU A 3 -26.49 -0.56 -0.57
C LEU A 3 -26.35 0.87 -0.01
N LEU A 4 -25.14 1.35 0.22
CA LEU A 4 -24.93 2.71 0.75
C LEU A 4 -25.40 3.78 -0.25
N LYS A 5 -25.24 3.53 -1.57
CA LYS A 5 -25.72 4.43 -2.62
C LYS A 5 -27.24 4.59 -2.64
N THR A 6 -28.02 3.65 -2.09
CA THR A 6 -29.48 3.82 -2.02
C THR A 6 -29.90 4.81 -0.94
N ALA A 7 -29.01 5.11 0.02
CA ALA A 7 -29.28 5.99 1.15
C ALA A 7 -28.71 7.41 0.99
N VAL A 8 -27.87 7.65 -0.03
CA VAL A 8 -27.23 8.95 -0.27
C VAL A 8 -27.52 9.45 -1.69
N ARG A 9 -27.49 10.77 -1.88
CA ARG A 9 -27.69 11.39 -3.21
C ARG A 9 -26.37 11.70 -3.91
N GLN A 10 -25.32 11.90 -3.13
CA GLN A 10 -23.98 12.23 -3.61
C GLN A 10 -23.31 10.97 -4.17
N PRO A 11 -22.52 11.10 -5.25
CA PRO A 11 -21.72 9.98 -5.73
C PRO A 11 -20.69 9.59 -4.68
N LEU A 12 -20.56 8.29 -4.44
CA LEU A 12 -19.47 7.74 -3.63
C LEU A 12 -18.23 7.62 -4.51
N LEU A 13 -17.32 8.60 -4.42
CA LEU A 13 -16.13 8.70 -5.26
C LEU A 13 -14.87 8.15 -4.61
N PHE A 14 -14.87 8.00 -3.28
CA PHE A 14 -13.72 7.59 -2.50
C PHE A 14 -14.07 6.39 -1.60
N ASN A 15 -13.14 5.46 -1.45
CA ASN A 15 -13.25 4.35 -0.52
C ASN A 15 -11.93 4.19 0.25
N GLN A 16 -11.96 4.38 1.57
CA GLN A 16 -10.77 4.37 2.39
C GLN A 16 -10.45 2.96 2.88
N VAL A 17 -9.20 2.54 2.76
CA VAL A 17 -8.73 1.20 3.12
C VAL A 17 -7.41 1.28 3.87
N GLN A 18 -7.19 0.35 4.81
CA GLN A 18 -5.87 0.20 5.40
C GLN A 18 -4.96 -0.37 4.33
N LEU A 19 -3.84 0.29 4.06
CA LEU A 19 -2.89 -0.22 3.09
C LEU A 19 -1.49 0.27 3.43
N SER A 20 -0.59 -0.67 3.63
CA SER A 20 0.85 -0.46 3.78
C SER A 20 1.58 -1.62 3.11
N ILE A 21 2.91 -1.55 2.99
CA ILE A 21 3.69 -2.65 2.40
C ILE A 21 3.49 -3.94 3.21
N THR A 22 3.41 -3.84 4.54
CA THR A 22 3.21 -4.98 5.45
C THR A 22 1.74 -5.34 5.68
N HIS A 23 0.80 -4.46 5.28
CA HIS A 23 -0.64 -4.70 5.26
C HIS A 23 -1.17 -4.56 3.83
N ALA A 24 -0.84 -5.53 2.98
CA ALA A 24 -1.06 -5.45 1.53
C ALA A 24 -2.08 -6.46 0.98
N ASN A 25 -2.99 -6.99 1.81
CA ASN A 25 -3.98 -8.00 1.38
C ASN A 25 -4.74 -7.60 0.12
N LEU A 26 -5.05 -6.31 -0.01
CA LEU A 26 -5.71 -5.70 -1.17
C LEU A 26 -4.97 -5.99 -2.50
N PHE A 27 -3.65 -6.13 -2.47
CA PHE A 27 -2.82 -6.45 -3.65
C PHE A 27 -2.40 -7.93 -3.65
N ALA A 28 -1.99 -8.41 -2.48
CA ALA A 28 -1.40 -9.72 -2.31
C ALA A 28 -2.37 -10.84 -2.71
N GLN A 29 -3.66 -10.66 -2.41
CA GLN A 29 -4.67 -11.64 -2.78
C GLN A 29 -4.82 -11.79 -4.29
N GLY A 30 -4.86 -10.69 -5.04
CA GLY A 30 -4.91 -10.74 -6.50
C GLY A 30 -3.69 -11.41 -7.12
N ILE A 31 -2.51 -11.23 -6.52
CA ILE A 31 -1.25 -11.87 -6.97
C ILE A 31 -1.28 -13.38 -6.72
N ALA A 32 -1.86 -13.84 -5.61
CA ALA A 32 -1.91 -15.27 -5.23
C ALA A 32 -3.26 -15.96 -5.52
N ALA A 33 -4.19 -15.31 -6.23
CA ALA A 33 -5.60 -15.72 -6.29
C ALA A 33 -5.83 -17.17 -6.77
N ASN A 34 -4.95 -17.71 -7.62
CA ASN A 34 -5.03 -19.08 -8.12
C ASN A 34 -3.98 -20.03 -7.50
N MET A 35 -3.44 -19.70 -6.32
CA MET A 35 -2.50 -20.55 -5.58
C MET A 35 -3.27 -21.34 -4.52
N ASN A 36 -3.60 -22.59 -4.84
CA ASN A 36 -4.31 -23.46 -3.92
C ASN A 36 -3.46 -23.75 -2.66
N GLY A 37 -4.09 -23.69 -1.47
CA GLY A 37 -3.43 -23.98 -0.19
C GLY A 37 -2.59 -22.85 0.40
N HIS A 38 -2.57 -21.66 -0.22
CA HIS A 38 -1.83 -20.51 0.29
C HIS A 38 -2.75 -19.51 0.99
N ASP A 39 -2.48 -19.07 2.22
CA ASP A 39 -3.39 -18.15 2.94
C ASP A 39 -3.61 -16.82 2.20
N GLN A 40 -2.56 -16.32 1.53
CA GLN A 40 -2.64 -15.13 0.67
C GLN A 40 -3.70 -15.24 -0.44
N SER A 41 -4.09 -16.45 -0.89
CA SER A 41 -5.10 -16.60 -1.95
C SER A 41 -6.54 -16.38 -1.44
N ILE A 42 -6.76 -16.38 -0.12
CA ILE A 42 -8.08 -16.20 0.50
C ILE A 42 -8.58 -14.77 0.30
N SER A 43 -9.73 -14.62 -0.36
CA SER A 43 -10.40 -13.32 -0.47
C SER A 43 -11.00 -12.89 0.86
N ARG A 44 -10.49 -11.78 1.41
CA ARG A 44 -10.98 -11.15 2.65
C ARG A 44 -11.74 -9.84 2.39
N ASP A 45 -11.65 -9.33 1.18
CA ASP A 45 -12.20 -8.04 0.76
C ASP A 45 -13.30 -8.17 -0.32
N VAL A 46 -13.59 -9.39 -0.77
CA VAL A 46 -14.59 -9.71 -1.79
C VAL A 46 -14.37 -8.91 -3.09
N GLY A 47 -13.10 -8.72 -3.48
CA GLY A 47 -12.73 -8.06 -4.73
C GLY A 47 -12.85 -6.53 -4.67
N LEU A 48 -12.67 -5.92 -3.50
CA LEU A 48 -12.82 -4.49 -3.27
C LEU A 48 -11.98 -3.62 -4.22
N LEU A 49 -10.75 -4.04 -4.51
CA LEU A 49 -9.85 -3.32 -5.43
C LEU A 49 -10.46 -3.22 -6.83
N ASP A 50 -10.81 -4.36 -7.41
CA ASP A 50 -11.35 -4.44 -8.77
C ASP A 50 -12.71 -3.77 -8.86
N TYR A 51 -13.58 -4.00 -7.88
CA TYR A 51 -14.87 -3.33 -7.80
C TYR A 51 -14.71 -1.81 -7.74
N SER A 52 -13.76 -1.29 -6.95
CA SER A 52 -13.51 0.15 -6.86
C SER A 52 -13.04 0.74 -8.19
N ARG A 53 -12.11 0.06 -8.87
CA ARG A 53 -11.63 0.46 -10.21
C ARG A 53 -12.76 0.47 -11.24
N LEU A 54 -13.56 -0.61 -11.29
CA LEU A 54 -14.69 -0.74 -12.22
C LEU A 54 -15.77 0.32 -12.01
N LYS A 55 -15.96 0.79 -10.76
CA LYS A 55 -16.94 1.82 -10.41
C LYS A 55 -16.38 3.24 -10.41
N GLY A 56 -15.12 3.43 -10.82
CA GLY A 56 -14.47 4.75 -10.82
C GLY A 56 -14.31 5.35 -9.42
N MET A 57 -14.20 4.51 -8.38
CA MET A 57 -13.93 4.95 -7.01
C MET A 57 -12.43 4.94 -6.77
N MET A 58 -11.92 6.07 -6.30
CA MET A 58 -10.54 6.22 -5.89
C MET A 58 -10.34 5.62 -4.51
N LEU A 59 -9.35 4.72 -4.38
CA LEU A 59 -8.96 4.20 -3.08
C LEU A 59 -8.07 5.21 -2.36
N GLN A 60 -8.30 5.36 -1.05
CA GLN A 60 -7.46 6.16 -0.18
C GLN A 60 -6.84 5.27 0.90
N ALA A 61 -5.52 5.14 0.86
CA ALA A 61 -4.73 4.34 1.79
C ALA A 61 -4.51 5.10 3.10
N TRP A 62 -5.13 4.63 4.19
CA TRP A 62 -4.86 5.13 5.54
C TRP A 62 -3.86 4.21 6.26
N SER A 63 -3.18 4.77 7.26
CA SER A 63 -2.08 4.11 7.99
C SER A 63 -0.97 3.53 7.08
N PRO A 64 -0.42 4.31 6.13
CA PRO A 64 0.51 3.81 5.11
C PRO A 64 1.83 3.24 5.65
N PHE A 65 2.14 3.51 6.92
CA PHE A 65 3.38 3.10 7.58
C PHE A 65 3.16 2.06 8.69
N GLN A 66 1.92 1.74 9.04
CA GLN A 66 1.63 0.81 10.13
C GLN A 66 1.91 -0.63 9.69
N LYS A 67 2.47 -1.43 10.61
CA LYS A 67 2.48 -2.90 10.52
C LYS A 67 1.23 -3.48 11.18
N GLY A 68 0.70 -4.56 10.60
CA GLY A 68 -0.45 -5.28 11.15
C GLY A 68 -1.67 -4.39 11.39
N PHE A 69 -2.41 -4.65 12.48
CA PHE A 69 -3.51 -3.82 12.95
C PHE A 69 -3.08 -3.06 14.22
N PHE A 70 -2.25 -2.03 14.02
CA PHE A 70 -1.74 -1.10 15.03
C PHE A 70 -0.53 -1.55 15.89
N ASP A 71 0.36 -2.38 15.35
CA ASP A 71 1.57 -2.82 16.08
C ASP A 71 2.74 -1.81 15.98
N GLY A 72 2.51 -0.62 15.44
CA GLY A 72 3.52 0.43 15.25
C GLY A 72 3.91 0.59 13.78
N VAL A 73 5.01 1.31 13.50
CA VAL A 73 5.46 1.54 12.13
C VAL A 73 6.53 0.53 11.70
N PHE A 74 6.48 0.04 10.46
CA PHE A 74 7.50 -0.90 9.95
C PHE A 74 8.82 -0.21 9.57
N ILE A 75 8.78 1.11 9.31
CA ILE A 75 9.97 1.87 8.93
C ILE A 75 10.90 2.04 10.13
N GLY A 76 12.12 1.55 10.00
CA GLY A 76 13.13 1.49 11.06
C GLY A 76 13.02 0.27 11.98
N ASP A 77 11.99 -0.57 11.82
CA ASP A 77 11.80 -1.79 12.61
C ASP A 77 12.67 -2.93 12.07
N ARG A 78 13.94 -2.90 12.45
CA ARG A 78 14.91 -3.93 12.06
C ARG A 78 14.81 -5.21 12.88
N GLU A 79 14.00 -5.23 13.93
CA GLU A 79 13.75 -6.45 14.72
C GLU A 79 12.76 -7.36 14.01
N ASN A 80 11.67 -6.79 13.47
CA ASN A 80 10.59 -7.57 12.84
C ASN A 80 10.65 -7.52 11.30
N TYR A 81 11.27 -6.48 10.73
CA TYR A 81 11.27 -6.21 9.29
C TYR A 81 12.67 -5.82 8.79
N ALA A 82 13.71 -6.55 9.21
CA ALA A 82 15.09 -6.29 8.82
C ALA A 82 15.27 -6.21 7.30
N GLU A 83 14.85 -7.27 6.58
CA GLU A 83 14.98 -7.37 5.13
C GLU A 83 14.23 -6.26 4.39
N LEU A 84 13.00 -5.95 4.82
CA LEU A 84 12.22 -4.86 4.24
C LEU A 84 12.90 -3.50 4.47
N ASN A 85 13.49 -3.26 5.64
CA ASN A 85 14.16 -1.99 5.92
C ASN A 85 15.47 -1.83 5.16
N ASP A 86 16.23 -2.91 4.98
CA ASP A 86 17.42 -2.89 4.11
C ASP A 86 17.04 -2.61 2.65
N GLU A 87 15.95 -3.22 2.18
CA GLU A 87 15.46 -2.99 0.82
C GLU A 87 14.90 -1.58 0.65
N LEU A 88 14.19 -1.05 1.64
CA LEU A 88 13.74 0.35 1.66
C LEU A 88 14.92 1.32 1.59
N ASP A 89 15.99 1.08 2.35
CA ASP A 89 17.19 1.91 2.35
C ASP A 89 17.88 1.87 0.97
N ARG A 90 18.02 0.67 0.38
CA ARG A 90 18.59 0.47 -0.96
C ARG A 90 17.79 1.22 -2.03
N VAL A 91 16.46 1.03 -2.05
CA VAL A 91 15.58 1.68 -3.02
C VAL A 91 15.58 3.20 -2.79
N ALA A 92 15.50 3.66 -1.54
CA ALA A 92 15.52 5.08 -1.20
C ALA A 92 16.79 5.78 -1.73
N ALA A 93 17.95 5.15 -1.57
CA ALA A 93 19.21 5.64 -2.10
C ALA A 93 19.19 5.77 -3.64
N ASN A 94 18.63 4.79 -4.35
CA ASN A 94 18.55 4.81 -5.81
C ASN A 94 17.69 5.94 -6.37
N TYR A 95 16.58 6.27 -5.69
CA TYR A 95 15.65 7.32 -6.13
C TYR A 95 15.94 8.68 -5.47
N GLY A 96 16.91 8.77 -4.56
CA GLY A 96 17.28 10.02 -3.88
C GLY A 96 16.19 10.56 -2.94
N VAL A 97 15.38 9.67 -2.36
CA VAL A 97 14.31 10.01 -1.40
C VAL A 97 14.50 9.25 -0.10
N THR A 98 13.59 9.38 0.86
CA THR A 98 13.66 8.66 2.14
C THR A 98 12.94 7.30 2.07
N PRO A 99 13.22 6.36 2.98
CA PRO A 99 12.42 5.14 3.15
C PRO A 99 10.92 5.41 3.30
N THR A 100 10.58 6.51 3.97
CA THR A 100 9.19 6.98 4.10
C THR A 100 8.60 7.42 2.76
N GLY A 101 9.38 8.14 1.94
CA GLY A 101 8.99 8.45 0.57
C GLY A 101 8.78 7.19 -0.29
N ILE A 102 9.68 6.20 -0.19
CA ILE A 102 9.53 4.93 -0.93
C ILE A 102 8.29 4.15 -0.51
N ALA A 103 7.95 4.13 0.78
CA ALA A 103 6.70 3.51 1.23
C ALA A 103 5.46 4.16 0.62
N VAL A 104 5.46 5.48 0.42
CA VAL A 104 4.40 6.20 -0.33
C VAL A 104 4.43 5.83 -1.80
N ALA A 105 5.61 5.88 -2.43
CA ALA A 105 5.81 5.53 -3.84
C ALA A 105 5.31 4.12 -4.17
N TRP A 106 5.51 3.17 -3.26
CA TRP A 106 5.04 1.80 -3.41
C TRP A 106 3.52 1.72 -3.54
N ILE A 107 2.78 2.52 -2.75
CA ILE A 107 1.31 2.59 -2.85
C ILE A 107 0.89 3.29 -4.14
N THR A 108 1.46 4.47 -4.44
CA THR A 108 1.05 5.30 -5.58
C THR A 108 1.45 4.70 -6.93
N ARG A 109 2.43 3.79 -6.95
CA ARG A 109 2.85 3.07 -8.16
C ARG A 109 1.75 2.16 -8.72
N HIS A 110 0.83 1.68 -7.89
CA HIS A 110 -0.20 0.75 -8.31
C HIS A 110 -1.15 1.40 -9.35
N PRO A 111 -1.54 0.71 -10.43
CA PRO A 111 -2.35 1.29 -11.52
C PRO A 111 -3.79 1.67 -11.14
N ALA A 112 -4.19 1.48 -9.88
CA ALA A 112 -5.52 1.86 -9.38
C ALA A 112 -5.62 3.34 -8.96
N ASN A 113 -4.56 4.14 -9.16
CA ASN A 113 -4.52 5.57 -8.83
C ASN A 113 -4.90 5.85 -7.37
N ILE A 114 -4.20 5.19 -6.45
CA ILE A 114 -4.48 5.21 -5.01
C ILE A 114 -3.88 6.47 -4.39
N GLN A 115 -4.65 7.17 -3.55
CA GLN A 115 -4.17 8.31 -2.78
C GLN A 115 -3.71 7.87 -1.39
N VAL A 116 -2.60 8.43 -0.90
CA VAL A 116 -2.11 8.16 0.45
C VAL A 116 -2.62 9.25 1.40
N VAL A 117 -3.21 8.84 2.53
CA VAL A 117 -3.67 9.74 3.59
C VAL A 117 -2.60 9.83 4.67
N LEU A 118 -1.94 10.99 4.78
CA LEU A 118 -0.90 11.25 5.78
C LEU A 118 -1.51 11.71 7.10
N GLY A 119 -1.19 11.01 8.19
CA GLY A 119 -1.63 11.36 9.55
C GLY A 119 -0.61 12.15 10.38
N THR A 120 0.46 12.65 9.77
CA THR A 120 1.57 13.31 10.47
C THR A 120 1.34 14.81 10.66
N THR A 121 1.73 15.34 11.83
CA THR A 121 1.75 16.79 12.10
C THR A 121 3.13 17.41 11.88
N LYS A 122 4.14 16.60 11.53
CA LYS A 122 5.52 17.07 11.29
C LYS A 122 5.67 17.50 9.83
N PRO A 123 5.97 18.78 9.54
CA PRO A 123 6.10 19.26 8.16
C PRO A 123 7.14 18.52 7.33
N ASP A 124 8.27 18.12 7.93
CA ASP A 124 9.32 17.37 7.22
C ASP A 124 8.82 16.02 6.71
N ARG A 125 7.99 15.32 7.51
CA ARG A 125 7.37 14.07 7.09
C ARG A 125 6.41 14.27 5.91
N VAL A 126 5.69 15.39 5.87
CA VAL A 126 4.84 15.73 4.72
C VAL A 126 5.69 15.92 3.47
N ARG A 127 6.83 16.63 3.56
CA ARG A 127 7.76 16.83 2.45
C ARG A 127 8.36 15.52 1.94
N GLU A 128 8.80 14.65 2.84
CA GLU A 128 9.31 13.31 2.51
C GLU A 128 8.28 12.49 1.72
N CYS A 129 7.03 12.47 2.20
CA CYS A 129 5.94 11.73 1.55
C CYS A 129 5.57 12.31 0.19
N ALA A 130 5.53 13.65 0.08
CA ALA A 130 5.26 14.32 -1.18
C ALA A 130 6.34 13.99 -2.23
N ALA A 131 7.62 14.08 -1.86
CA ALA A 131 8.72 13.68 -2.74
C ALA A 131 8.62 12.21 -3.17
N GLY A 132 8.21 11.33 -2.26
CA GLY A 132 7.92 9.92 -2.56
C GLY A 132 6.78 9.73 -3.57
N SER A 133 5.72 10.53 -3.49
CA SER A 133 4.56 10.42 -4.37
C SER A 133 4.88 10.71 -5.85
N ASP A 134 5.95 11.46 -6.11
CA ASP A 134 6.40 11.79 -7.47
C ASP A 134 7.29 10.68 -8.08
N VAL A 135 7.84 9.75 -7.29
CA VAL A 135 8.71 8.70 -7.85
C VAL A 135 7.89 7.55 -8.43
N GLN A 136 8.28 7.16 -9.65
CA GLN A 136 7.73 6.02 -10.37
C GLN A 136 8.65 4.82 -10.18
N LEU A 137 8.35 3.96 -9.20
CA LEU A 137 9.14 2.75 -8.97
C LEU A 137 9.15 1.86 -10.22
N SER A 138 10.29 1.25 -10.50
CA SER A 138 10.36 0.13 -11.42
C SER A 138 9.49 -1.03 -10.91
N ARG A 139 9.08 -1.94 -11.80
CA ARG A 139 8.36 -3.16 -11.37
C ARG A 139 9.24 -4.01 -10.46
N GLU A 140 10.53 -4.06 -10.76
CA GLU A 140 11.52 -4.82 -9.98
C GLU A 140 11.59 -4.32 -8.54
N ASP A 141 11.77 -3.02 -8.33
CA ASP A 141 11.80 -2.41 -6.99
C ASP A 141 10.46 -2.56 -6.26
N TRP A 142 9.34 -2.47 -7.00
CA TRP A 142 8.02 -2.67 -6.39
C TRP A 142 7.85 -4.10 -5.85
N TYR A 143 8.23 -5.10 -6.64
CA TYR A 143 8.15 -6.50 -6.24
C TYR A 143 9.24 -6.91 -5.23
N SER A 144 10.42 -6.28 -5.24
CA SER A 144 11.45 -6.55 -4.24
C SER A 144 10.97 -6.12 -2.85
N LEU A 145 10.41 -4.91 -2.71
CA LEU A 145 9.80 -4.43 -1.46
C LEU A 145 8.63 -5.33 -1.02
N PHE A 146 7.79 -5.75 -1.96
CA PHE A 146 6.67 -6.64 -1.67
C PHE A 146 7.13 -8.01 -1.13
N ARG A 147 8.16 -8.62 -1.74
CA ARG A 147 8.75 -9.87 -1.23
C ARG A 147 9.46 -9.68 0.10
N ALA A 148 10.24 -8.60 0.26
CA ALA A 148 10.96 -8.30 1.50
C ALA A 148 10.02 -8.06 2.69
N ALA A 149 8.75 -7.68 2.43
CA ALA A 149 7.70 -7.61 3.44
C ALA A 149 7.04 -8.96 3.77
N GLY A 150 7.50 -10.06 3.18
CA GLY A 150 7.03 -11.43 3.43
C GLY A 150 5.91 -11.91 2.50
N HIS A 151 5.55 -11.15 1.47
CA HIS A 151 4.49 -11.57 0.54
C HIS A 151 5.01 -12.49 -0.55
N THR A 152 4.15 -13.41 -0.98
CA THR A 152 4.48 -14.38 -2.02
C THR A 152 4.19 -13.82 -3.41
N VAL A 153 5.14 -14.01 -4.31
CA VAL A 153 4.99 -13.80 -5.75
C VAL A 153 5.15 -15.18 -6.43
N PRO A 154 4.12 -15.69 -7.12
CA PRO A 154 4.19 -16.99 -7.80
C PRO A 154 5.20 -17.03 -8.96
#